data_AF-A0AAW8L1E3-F1
#
_entry.id   AF-A0AAW8L1E3-F1
#
_cell.length_a   1.000
_cell.length_b   1.000
_cell.length_c   1.000
_cell.angle_alpha   90.00
_cell.angle_beta   90.00
_cell.angle_gamma   90.00
#
_symmetry.space_group_name_H-M   'P 1'
#
loop_
_entity.id
_entity.type
_entity.pdbx_description
1 polymer ?
#
loop_
_entity_poly.entity_id
_entity_poly.type
_entity_poly.pdbx_seq_one_letter_code
_entity_poly.pdbx_strand_id
1 'polypeptide(L)'
;LANAFNLKGISQSIASACATSADAIGYAFHLIASGKQDLMLAGGGEEDHWSQTAIFDAMGALCSKYNDAPETASRPYSKDNDGFVIAGGGGMVVLESLSHAQKRGAKILAEVVGYAANSD
;
A
#
# COMPACT_ATOMS: atom_id res chain seq x y z
N LEU A 1 4.11 4.25 -14.31
CA LEU A 1 3.43 3.00 -14.71
C LEU A 1 2.60 3.15 -16.00
N ALA A 2 1.73 4.16 -16.12
CA ALA A 2 0.81 4.29 -17.26
C ALA A 2 1.50 4.25 -18.64
N ASN A 3 2.60 4.99 -18.84
CA ASN A 3 3.33 4.97 -20.11
C ASN A 3 3.96 3.62 -20.42
N ALA A 4 4.54 2.95 -19.42
CA ALA A 4 5.23 1.66 -19.60
C ALA A 4 4.27 0.55 -20.05
N PHE A 5 3.02 0.59 -19.59
CA PHE A 5 1.97 -0.38 -19.94
C PHE A 5 0.97 0.14 -20.99
N ASN A 6 1.26 1.29 -21.60
CA ASN A 6 0.38 1.97 -22.55
C ASN A 6 -1.08 2.14 -22.06
N LEU A 7 -1.27 2.37 -20.76
CA LEU A 7 -2.58 2.58 -20.15
C LEU A 7 -3.06 4.01 -20.44
N LYS A 8 -4.32 4.14 -20.86
CA LYS A 8 -4.95 5.42 -21.22
C LYS A 8 -6.16 5.79 -20.34
N GLY A 9 -6.42 4.99 -19.32
CA GLY A 9 -7.49 5.22 -18.33
C GLY A 9 -7.13 6.29 -17.30
N ILE A 10 -7.91 6.34 -16.22
CA ILE A 10 -7.67 7.27 -15.10
C ILE A 10 -6.32 6.95 -14.45
N SER A 11 -5.50 7.97 -14.25
CA SER A 11 -4.19 7.88 -13.60
C SER A 11 -4.10 8.95 -12.51
N GLN A 12 -4.10 8.53 -11.25
CA GLN A 12 -4.00 9.43 -10.10
C GLN A 12 -2.99 8.91 -9.08
N SER A 13 -2.32 9.85 -8.42
CA SER A 13 -1.44 9.57 -7.29
C SER A 13 -2.16 9.95 -6.01
N ILE A 14 -2.23 9.01 -5.08
CA ILE A 14 -2.87 9.19 -3.78
C ILE A 14 -1.76 9.30 -2.73
N ALA A 15 -1.99 10.11 -1.70
CA ALA A 15 -1.05 10.30 -0.60
C ALA A 15 -1.83 10.44 0.71
N SER A 16 -1.66 9.47 1.60
CA SER A 16 -2.22 9.43 2.96
C SER A 16 -1.22 8.79 3.94
N ALA A 17 0.05 9.15 3.78
CA ALA A 17 1.17 8.61 4.56
C ALA A 17 1.17 7.07 4.54
N CYS A 18 1.28 6.42 5.70
CA CYS A 18 1.36 4.97 5.83
C CYS A 18 0.14 4.21 5.25
N ALA A 19 -1.01 4.88 5.10
CA ALA A 19 -2.24 4.29 4.54
C ALA A 19 -2.34 4.39 3.01
N THR A 20 -1.39 5.08 2.35
CA THR A 20 -1.46 5.43 0.92
C THR A 20 -1.84 4.27 0.00
N SER A 21 -1.22 3.09 0.21
CA SER A 21 -1.47 1.92 -0.65
C SER A 21 -2.88 1.35 -0.46
N ALA A 22 -3.41 1.38 0.77
CA ALA A 22 -4.78 0.94 1.05
C ALA A 22 -5.78 1.91 0.42
N ASP A 23 -5.53 3.22 0.54
CA ASP A 23 -6.39 4.25 -0.06
C ASP A 23 -6.36 4.21 -1.58
N ALA A 24 -5.21 3.90 -2.18
CA ALA A 24 -5.09 3.69 -3.62
C ALA A 24 -5.96 2.51 -4.09
N ILE A 25 -5.98 1.40 -3.34
CA ILE A 25 -6.83 0.25 -3.62
C ILE A 25 -8.32 0.61 -3.43
N GLY A 26 -8.65 1.33 -2.35
CA GLY A 26 -10.01 1.80 -2.09
C GLY A 26 -10.56 2.72 -3.17
N TYR A 27 -9.72 3.65 -3.65
CA TYR A 27 -10.06 4.53 -4.75
C TYR A 27 -10.30 3.76 -6.05
N ALA A 28 -9.43 2.79 -6.37
CA ALA A 28 -9.61 1.91 -7.52
C ALA A 28 -10.91 1.10 -7.42
N PHE A 29 -11.20 0.56 -6.24
CA PHE A 29 -12.45 -0.14 -5.94
C PHE A 29 -13.66 0.74 -6.24
N HIS A 30 -13.67 2.01 -5.79
CA HIS A 30 -14.78 2.92 -6.05
C HIS A 30 -14.95 3.27 -7.54
N LEU A 31 -13.85 3.46 -8.27
CA LEU A 31 -13.92 3.72 -9.71
C LEU A 31 -14.48 2.52 -10.49
N ILE A 32 -14.11 1.30 -10.09
CA ILE A 32 -14.62 0.07 -10.71
C ILE A 32 -16.08 -0.17 -10.34
N ALA A 33 -16.42 -0.07 -9.06
CA ALA A 33 -17.78 -0.26 -8.56
C ALA A 33 -18.77 0.77 -9.14
N SER A 34 -18.30 1.98 -9.44
CA SER A 34 -19.11 3.01 -10.11
C SER A 34 -19.15 2.89 -11.64
N GLY A 35 -18.54 1.85 -12.22
CA GLY A 35 -18.51 1.62 -13.66
C GLY A 35 -17.66 2.63 -14.45
N LYS A 36 -16.79 3.40 -13.78
CA LYS A 36 -15.91 4.38 -14.43
C LYS A 36 -14.69 3.74 -15.05
N GLN A 37 -14.24 2.58 -14.57
CA GLN A 37 -13.14 1.79 -15.11
C GLN A 37 -13.46 0.29 -14.95
N ASP A 38 -13.01 -0.57 -15.86
CA ASP A 38 -13.14 -2.03 -15.71
C ASP A 38 -11.93 -2.68 -15.05
N LEU A 39 -10.78 -2.00 -15.08
CA LEU A 39 -9.49 -2.46 -14.61
C LEU A 39 -8.67 -1.27 -14.11
N MET A 40 -8.00 -1.44 -12.97
CA MET A 40 -7.03 -0.49 -12.45
C MET A 40 -5.81 -1.18 -11.84
N LEU A 41 -4.65 -0.55 -12.00
CA LEU A 41 -3.47 -0.82 -11.20
C LEU A 41 -3.52 0.02 -9.93
N ALA A 42 -3.48 -0.60 -8.76
CA ALA A 42 -3.57 0.08 -7.48
C ALA A 42 -2.54 -0.44 -6.46
N GLY A 43 -1.93 0.46 -5.70
CA GLY A 43 -0.89 0.14 -4.74
C GLY A 43 0.03 1.31 -4.49
N GLY A 44 1.22 1.04 -3.98
CA GLY A 44 2.19 2.06 -3.61
C GLY A 44 3.59 1.49 -3.43
N GLY A 45 4.54 2.38 -3.27
CA GLY A 45 5.92 2.03 -2.97
C GLY A 45 6.57 3.16 -2.18
N GLU A 46 7.56 2.78 -1.39
CA GLU A 46 8.36 3.64 -0.54
C GLU A 46 9.84 3.29 -0.75
N GLU A 47 10.68 4.31 -0.74
CA GLU A 47 12.13 4.17 -0.79
C GLU A 47 12.71 4.66 0.53
N ASP A 48 13.64 3.90 1.10
CA ASP A 48 14.32 4.33 2.31
C ASP A 48 15.47 5.27 1.96
N HIS A 49 15.36 6.52 2.36
CA HIS A 49 16.47 7.46 2.38
C HIS A 49 16.99 7.67 3.80
N TRP A 50 18.32 7.75 3.98
CA TRP A 50 18.96 7.94 5.29
C TRP A 50 18.44 9.19 6.03
N SER A 51 18.03 10.24 5.30
CA SER A 51 17.47 11.44 5.91
C SER A 51 16.05 11.20 6.44
N GLN A 52 15.25 10.32 5.82
CA GLN A 52 13.95 9.92 6.37
C GLN A 52 14.15 9.14 7.67
N THR A 53 15.14 8.23 7.71
CA THR A 53 15.51 7.51 8.94
C THR A 53 15.84 8.49 10.07
N ALA A 54 16.64 9.52 9.80
CA ALA A 54 16.99 10.53 10.81
C ALA A 54 15.78 11.31 11.34
N ILE A 55 14.79 11.62 10.49
CA ILE A 55 13.57 12.30 10.91
C ILE A 55 12.71 11.40 11.80
N PHE A 56 12.53 10.13 11.42
CA PHE A 56 11.78 9.17 12.24
C PHE A 56 12.46 8.84 13.56
N ASP A 57 13.80 8.77 13.58
CA ASP A 57 14.59 8.62 14.80
C ASP A 57 14.40 9.81 15.75
N ALA A 58 14.46 11.04 15.21
CA ALA A 58 14.22 12.25 15.98
C ALA A 58 12.80 12.34 16.58
N MET A 59 11.82 11.71 15.93
CA MET A 59 10.45 11.57 16.45
C MET A 59 10.32 10.50 17.55
N GLY A 60 11.34 9.67 17.76
CA GLY A 60 11.28 8.51 18.65
C GLY A 60 10.39 7.39 18.12
N ALA A 61 10.20 7.30 16.79
CA ALA A 61 9.31 6.33 16.17
C ALA A 61 10.00 5.00 15.85
N LEU A 62 11.33 5.01 15.72
CA LEU A 62 12.13 3.83 15.39
C LEU A 62 12.50 3.02 16.63
N CYS A 63 12.58 1.70 16.45
CA CYS A 63 13.15 0.78 17.44
C CYS A 63 14.60 1.17 17.75
N SER A 64 14.95 1.27 19.03
CA SER A 64 16.29 1.70 19.47
C SER A 64 16.94 0.76 20.49
N LYS A 65 16.15 -0.02 21.25
CA LYS A 65 16.64 -0.96 22.27
C LYS A 65 17.25 -2.23 21.69
N TYR A 66 16.98 -2.52 20.42
CA TYR A 66 17.36 -3.79 19.76
C TYR A 66 18.30 -3.60 18.57
N ASN A 67 19.09 -2.51 18.55
CA ASN A 67 20.09 -2.26 17.50
C ASN A 67 21.13 -3.39 17.38
N ASP A 68 21.48 -4.04 18.50
CA ASP A 68 22.42 -5.17 18.53
C ASP A 68 21.75 -6.53 18.24
N ALA A 69 20.42 -6.56 18.04
CA ALA A 69 19.64 -7.78 17.79
C ALA A 69 18.62 -7.61 16.64
N PRO A 70 19.06 -7.22 15.44
CA PRO A 70 18.20 -6.80 14.32
C PRO A 70 17.18 -7.86 13.88
N GLU A 71 17.55 -9.14 13.93
CA GLU A 71 16.68 -10.28 13.59
C GLU A 71 15.42 -10.38 14.46
N THR A 72 15.42 -9.71 15.62
CA THR A 72 14.30 -9.71 16.57
C THR A 72 13.70 -8.33 16.78
N ALA A 73 14.22 -7.29 16.14
CA ALA A 73 13.84 -5.90 16.41
C ALA A 73 12.37 -5.63 16.05
N SER A 74 11.89 -6.14 14.91
CA SER A 74 10.48 -6.03 14.52
C SER A 74 9.62 -7.00 15.33
N ARG A 75 8.82 -6.45 16.26
CA ARG A 75 8.04 -7.21 17.25
C ARG A 75 6.64 -6.63 17.48
N PRO A 76 5.76 -6.67 16.46
CA PRO A 76 4.41 -6.15 16.61
C PRO A 76 3.67 -6.87 17.76
N TYR A 77 2.88 -6.11 18.53
CA TYR A 77 2.07 -6.60 19.67
C TYR A 77 2.85 -7.18 20.86
N SER A 78 4.19 -7.12 20.88
CA SER A 78 4.98 -7.49 22.05
C SER A 78 4.83 -6.47 23.17
N LYS A 79 4.85 -6.93 24.42
CA LYS A 79 4.89 -6.06 25.61
C LYS A 79 6.09 -5.12 25.60
N ASP A 80 7.21 -5.58 25.05
CA ASP A 80 8.48 -4.86 24.98
C ASP A 80 8.72 -4.23 23.59
N ASN A 81 7.65 -3.91 22.85
CA ASN A 81 7.74 -3.12 21.62
C ASN A 81 8.19 -1.69 21.94
N ASP A 82 9.17 -1.18 21.20
CA ASP A 82 9.75 0.15 21.39
C ASP A 82 9.80 1.00 20.11
N GLY A 83 9.06 0.62 19.07
CA GLY A 83 9.04 1.31 17.78
C GLY A 83 8.97 0.36 16.60
N PHE A 84 8.98 0.92 15.39
CA PHE A 84 9.03 0.12 14.16
C PHE A 84 10.46 0.08 13.58
N VAL A 85 10.71 -0.90 12.72
CA VAL A 85 11.94 -0.98 11.91
C VAL A 85 11.61 -0.41 10.54
N ILE A 86 12.33 0.63 10.11
CA ILE A 86 12.13 1.27 8.80
C ILE A 86 12.53 0.31 7.68
N ALA A 87 11.75 0.31 6.60
CA ALA A 87 11.97 -0.54 5.45
C ALA A 87 11.34 0.06 4.18
N GLY A 88 12.08 -0.02 3.08
CA GLY A 88 11.63 0.33 1.74
C GLY A 88 11.06 -0.87 1.01
N GLY A 89 10.16 -0.61 0.06
CA GLY A 89 9.52 -1.64 -0.74
C GLY A 89 8.29 -1.13 -1.48
N GLY A 90 7.69 -1.99 -2.29
CA GLY A 90 6.48 -1.62 -3.01
C GLY A 90 5.64 -2.82 -3.41
N GLY A 91 4.37 -2.55 -3.64
CA GLY A 91 3.37 -3.54 -4.01
C GLY A 91 2.29 -2.92 -4.89
N MET A 92 1.83 -3.70 -5.85
CA MET A 92 0.79 -3.30 -6.79
C MET A 92 -0.14 -4.49 -7.02
N VAL A 93 -1.44 -4.22 -7.10
CA VAL A 93 -2.46 -5.19 -7.51
C VAL A 93 -3.13 -4.74 -8.79
N VAL A 94 -3.54 -5.73 -9.59
CA VAL A 94 -4.48 -5.51 -10.70
C VAL A 94 -5.88 -5.75 -10.14
N LEU A 95 -6.66 -4.69 -10.00
CA LEU A 95 -8.04 -4.76 -9.57
C LEU A 95 -8.95 -4.65 -10.80
N GLU A 96 -9.96 -5.52 -10.89
CA GLU A 96 -10.87 -5.60 -12.03
C GLU A 96 -12.31 -5.82 -11.57
N SER A 97 -13.28 -5.44 -12.42
CA SER A 97 -14.65 -5.89 -12.22
C SER A 97 -14.73 -7.42 -12.39
N LEU A 98 -15.56 -8.07 -11.56
CA LEU A 98 -15.68 -9.54 -11.58
C LEU A 98 -16.08 -10.07 -12.96
N SER A 99 -17.02 -9.40 -13.62
CA SER A 99 -17.49 -9.76 -14.96
C SER A 99 -16.37 -9.63 -16.01
N HIS A 100 -15.55 -8.57 -15.94
CA HIS A 100 -14.40 -8.39 -16.82
C HIS A 100 -13.36 -9.50 -16.60
N ALA A 101 -12.99 -9.77 -15.35
CA ALA A 101 -12.03 -10.79 -14.98
C ALA A 101 -12.47 -12.20 -15.44
N GLN A 102 -13.75 -12.54 -15.24
CA GLN A 102 -14.33 -13.81 -15.70
C GLN A 102 -14.34 -13.92 -17.23
N LYS A 103 -14.73 -12.86 -17.94
CA LYS A 103 -14.80 -12.86 -19.41
C LYS A 103 -13.45 -13.16 -20.06
N ARG A 104 -12.35 -12.67 -19.48
CA ARG A 104 -11.00 -12.93 -19.98
C ARG A 104 -10.33 -14.19 -19.39
N GLY A 105 -11.03 -14.93 -18.52
CA GLY A 105 -10.49 -16.14 -17.88
C GLY A 105 -9.35 -15.87 -16.88
N ALA A 106 -9.39 -14.73 -16.18
CA ALA A 106 -8.36 -14.36 -15.21
C ALA A 106 -8.36 -15.31 -13.99
N LYS A 107 -7.18 -15.58 -13.43
CA LYS A 107 -7.07 -16.20 -12.10
C LYS A 107 -7.42 -15.16 -11.04
N ILE A 108 -8.56 -15.33 -10.40
CA ILE A 108 -9.01 -14.48 -9.30
C ILE A 108 -8.31 -14.93 -8.01
N LEU A 109 -7.60 -14.02 -7.34
CA LEU A 109 -6.86 -14.30 -6.10
C LEU A 109 -7.71 -14.03 -4.85
N ALA A 110 -8.48 -12.95 -4.88
CA ALA A 110 -9.34 -12.50 -3.79
C ALA A 110 -10.41 -11.54 -4.35
N GLU A 111 -11.40 -11.23 -3.51
CA GLU A 111 -12.43 -10.24 -3.78
C GLU A 111 -12.35 -9.11 -2.75
N VAL A 112 -12.45 -7.86 -3.20
CA VAL A 112 -12.56 -6.69 -2.32
C VAL A 112 -14.02 -6.54 -1.92
N VAL A 113 -14.34 -6.92 -0.68
CA VAL A 113 -15.73 -6.87 -0.16
C VAL A 113 -16.15 -5.49 0.34
N GLY A 114 -15.19 -4.57 0.55
CA GLY A 114 -15.46 -3.20 0.97
C GLY A 114 -14.18 -2.42 1.27
N TYR A 115 -14.32 -1.11 1.34
CA TYR A 115 -13.28 -0.15 1.74
C TYR A 115 -13.92 1.02 2.48
N ALA A 116 -13.23 1.52 3.50
CA ALA A 116 -13.60 2.72 4.23
C ALA A 116 -12.32 3.43 4.71
N ALA A 117 -12.41 4.75 4.82
CA ALA A 117 -11.39 5.59 5.44
C ALA A 117 -12.09 6.55 6.42
N ASN A 118 -11.49 6.76 7.59
CA ASN A 118 -11.98 7.65 8.63
C ASN A 118 -10.87 8.57 9.12
N SER A 119 -11.28 9.68 9.72
CA SER A 119 -10.43 10.51 10.57
C SER A 119 -10.87 10.28 12.02
N ASP A 120 -9.92 10.37 12.95
CA ASP A 120 -10.16 10.25 14.40
C ASP A 120 -10.62 11.58 15.03
#